data_AF-A0A067G1Q5-F1
#
_entry.id   AF-A0A067G1Q5-F1
#
_cell.length_a   1.000
_cell.length_b   1.000
_cell.length_c   1.000
_cell.angle_alpha   90.00
_cell.angle_beta   90.00
_cell.angle_gamma   90.00
#
_symmetry.space_group_name_H-M   'P 1'
#
loop_
_entity.id
_entity.type
_entity.pdbx_description
1 polymer ?
#
loop_
_entity_poly.entity_id
_entity_poly.type
_entity_poly.pdbx_seq_one_letter_code
_entity_poly.pdbx_strand_id
1 'polypeptide(L)'
;MILRWHPFFLNPSAPKEGVNKKDFYENKFGSQNQGIIARMTEVFRGLGLEYNMSGLTGNTLDSHRLLYLAGQQGLDKQHNLAEELFLGYFTQGKYIGDKEFLVECARKVGVEGAAEFLDDPNSGLNEVHEELKKYSANISGVPHFVLNGKHELSGGQPPEVYLRAFQVAAN
;
A
#
# COMPACT_ATOMS: atom_id res chain seq x y z
N MET A 1 -0.51 -20.54 -1.62
CA MET A 1 -0.64 -19.40 -2.55
C MET A 1 0.54 -18.47 -2.29
N ILE A 2 1.22 -18.01 -3.34
CA ILE A 2 2.31 -17.04 -3.21
C ILE A 2 1.72 -15.66 -3.50
N LEU A 3 1.87 -14.72 -2.57
CA LEU A 3 1.44 -13.33 -2.74
C LEU A 3 2.69 -12.46 -2.91
N ARG A 4 2.65 -11.53 -3.87
CA ARG A 4 3.69 -10.53 -4.07
C ARG A 4 3.03 -9.17 -4.27
N TRP A 5 3.56 -8.18 -3.57
CA TRP A 5 3.11 -6.79 -3.68
C TRP A 5 3.98 -6.05 -4.72
N HIS A 6 3.33 -5.23 -5.54
CA HIS A 6 4.00 -4.40 -6.53
C HIS A 6 3.67 -2.92 -6.31
N PRO A 7 4.60 -2.00 -6.60
CA PRO A 7 4.41 -0.58 -6.36
C PRO A 7 3.40 0.05 -7.32
N PHE A 8 2.63 1.00 -6.79
CA PHE A 8 1.77 1.88 -7.57
C PHE A 8 1.62 3.22 -6.85
N PHE A 9 1.83 4.33 -7.55
CA PHE A 9 1.68 5.66 -6.98
C PHE A 9 0.37 6.32 -7.41
N LEU A 10 -0.54 6.52 -6.46
CA LEU A 10 -1.75 7.33 -6.68
C LEU A 10 -1.43 8.82 -6.90
N ASN A 11 -0.35 9.31 -6.29
CA ASN A 11 0.14 10.67 -6.44
C ASN A 11 1.68 10.70 -6.40
N PRO A 12 2.36 10.50 -7.54
CA PRO A 12 3.82 10.49 -7.60
C PRO A 12 4.48 11.81 -7.20
N SER A 13 3.75 12.94 -7.30
CA SER A 13 4.24 14.28 -6.97
C SER A 13 3.88 14.73 -5.55
N ALA A 14 3.37 13.82 -4.71
CA ALA A 14 3.06 14.16 -3.33
C ALA A 14 4.32 14.61 -2.55
N PRO A 15 4.20 15.64 -1.69
CA PRO A 15 5.30 16.15 -0.88
C PRO A 15 5.81 15.09 0.11
N LYS A 16 7.12 15.11 0.40
CA LYS A 16 7.76 14.12 1.29
C LYS A 16 7.41 14.37 2.75
N GLU A 17 7.29 15.62 3.14
CA GLU A 17 6.85 16.06 4.46
C GLU A 17 5.40 15.67 4.79
N GLY A 18 4.63 15.25 3.78
CA GLY A 18 3.22 14.90 3.92
C GLY A 18 2.32 16.14 4.02
N VAL A 19 1.02 15.91 3.90
CA VAL A 19 -0.03 16.92 4.06
C VAL A 19 -1.12 16.37 4.96
N ASN A 20 -1.93 17.25 5.55
CA ASN A 20 -3.07 16.84 6.36
C ASN A 20 -4.00 15.92 5.55
N LYS A 21 -4.27 14.72 6.09
CA LYS A 21 -5.04 13.69 5.38
C LYS A 21 -6.49 14.10 5.13
N LYS A 22 -7.13 14.81 6.07
CA LYS A 22 -8.52 15.27 5.90
C LYS A 22 -8.60 16.33 4.82
N ASP A 23 -7.75 17.35 4.90
CA ASP A 23 -7.73 18.45 3.94
C ASP A 23 -7.42 17.93 2.52
N PHE A 24 -6.49 16.98 2.40
CA PHE A 24 -6.20 16.35 1.11
C PHE A 24 -7.42 15.63 0.51
N TYR A 25 -8.14 14.86 1.33
CA TYR A 25 -9.33 14.13 0.87
C TYR A 25 -10.49 15.07 0.52
N GLU A 26 -10.71 16.12 1.32
CA GLU A 26 -11.70 17.15 1.04
C GLU A 26 -11.42 17.85 -0.29
N ASN A 27 -10.16 18.27 -0.51
CA ASN A 27 -9.75 18.90 -1.76
C ASN A 27 -9.85 17.96 -2.96
N LYS A 28 -9.50 16.68 -2.79
CA LYS A 28 -9.48 15.69 -3.88
C LYS A 28 -10.88 15.22 -4.29
N PHE A 29 -11.77 15.00 -3.32
CA PHE A 29 -13.08 14.36 -3.56
C PHE A 29 -14.27 15.32 -3.42
N GLY A 30 -14.07 16.52 -2.84
CA GLY A 30 -15.10 17.53 -2.68
C GLY A 30 -16.36 16.97 -1.99
N SER A 31 -17.52 17.20 -2.61
CA SER A 31 -18.82 16.76 -2.09
C SER A 31 -18.95 15.24 -1.91
N GLN A 32 -18.13 14.44 -2.60
CA GLN A 32 -18.17 12.98 -2.47
C GLN A 32 -17.44 12.48 -1.20
N ASN A 33 -16.60 13.31 -0.58
CA ASN A 33 -15.73 12.89 0.51
C ASN A 33 -16.50 12.28 1.69
N GLN A 34 -17.60 12.90 2.10
CA GLN A 34 -18.41 12.39 3.22
C GLN A 34 -18.95 10.98 2.96
N GLY A 35 -19.46 10.72 1.75
CA GLY A 35 -19.96 9.40 1.37
C GLY A 35 -18.86 8.35 1.30
N ILE A 36 -17.67 8.73 0.82
CA ILE A 36 -16.49 7.85 0.77
C ILE A 36 -16.07 7.48 2.20
N ILE A 37 -15.91 8.46 3.09
CA ILE A 37 -15.50 8.24 4.48
C ILE A 37 -16.53 7.37 5.22
N ALA A 38 -17.83 7.65 5.06
CA ALA A 38 -18.89 6.86 5.68
C ALA A 38 -18.85 5.38 5.22
N ARG A 39 -18.70 5.15 3.91
CA ARG A 39 -18.58 3.80 3.35
C ARG A 39 -17.33 3.08 3.88
N MET A 40 -16.17 3.73 3.88
CA MET A 40 -14.93 3.13 4.37
C MET A 40 -15.01 2.81 5.87
N THR A 41 -15.62 3.69 6.65
CA THR A 41 -15.88 3.47 8.08
C THR A 41 -16.72 2.21 8.28
N GLU A 42 -17.74 1.99 7.45
CA GLU A 42 -18.55 0.77 7.53
C GLU A 42 -17.77 -0.50 7.21
N VAL A 43 -16.96 -0.46 6.15
CA VAL A 43 -16.13 -1.59 5.75
C VAL A 43 -15.17 -1.98 6.87
N PHE A 44 -14.47 -1.02 7.45
CA PHE A 44 -13.53 -1.26 8.55
C PHE A 44 -14.26 -1.78 9.80
N ARG A 45 -15.41 -1.20 10.13
CA ARG A 45 -16.24 -1.67 11.26
C ARG A 45 -16.67 -3.13 11.09
N GLY A 46 -17.04 -3.54 9.88
CA GLY A 46 -17.37 -4.94 9.57
C GLY A 46 -16.19 -5.90 9.76
N LEU A 47 -14.95 -5.39 9.75
CA LEU A 47 -13.73 -6.14 10.02
C LEU A 47 -13.28 -6.04 11.49
N GLY A 48 -14.06 -5.39 12.36
CA GLY A 48 -13.68 -5.13 13.75
C GLY A 48 -12.58 -4.08 13.91
N LEU A 49 -12.40 -3.21 12.91
CA LEU A 49 -11.39 -2.15 12.89
C LEU A 49 -12.04 -0.76 12.87
N GLU A 50 -11.32 0.24 13.35
CA GLU A 50 -11.72 1.64 13.25
C GLU A 50 -11.01 2.34 12.09
N TYR A 51 -11.78 3.02 11.23
CA TYR A 51 -11.22 3.80 10.13
C TYR A 51 -10.78 5.18 10.62
N ASN A 52 -9.50 5.49 10.46
CA ASN A 52 -8.86 6.68 10.98
C ASN A 52 -8.42 7.64 9.85
N MET A 53 -8.99 8.84 9.89
CA MET A 53 -8.70 9.93 8.95
C MET A 53 -7.79 11.01 9.53
N SER A 54 -7.23 10.83 10.73
CA SER A 54 -6.23 11.75 11.29
C SER A 54 -4.85 11.56 10.64
N GLY A 55 -3.91 12.42 11.02
CA GLY A 55 -2.51 12.33 10.58
C GLY A 55 -2.28 12.87 9.18
N LEU A 56 -1.19 12.38 8.57
CA LEU A 56 -0.70 12.85 7.27
C LEU A 56 -0.87 11.80 6.18
N THR A 57 -1.00 12.27 4.95
CA THR A 57 -0.90 11.49 3.72
C THR A 57 0.08 12.19 2.78
N GLY A 58 0.68 11.46 1.84
CA GLY A 58 1.74 12.05 1.04
C GLY A 58 2.51 11.04 0.20
N ASN A 59 3.81 11.28 0.08
CA ASN A 59 4.71 10.46 -0.70
C ASN A 59 4.85 9.06 -0.11
N THR A 60 4.77 8.02 -0.95
CA THR A 60 4.90 6.62 -0.53
C THR A 60 6.14 5.92 -1.10
N LEU A 61 7.10 6.68 -1.66
CA LEU A 61 8.27 6.10 -2.31
C LEU A 61 9.08 5.25 -1.34
N ASP A 62 9.33 5.75 -0.14
CA ASP A 62 10.12 5.05 0.87
C ASP A 62 9.38 3.81 1.41
N SER A 63 8.05 3.86 1.52
CA SER A 63 7.22 2.66 1.75
C SER A 63 7.45 1.59 0.68
N HIS A 64 7.43 1.98 -0.61
CA HIS A 64 7.62 1.03 -1.71
C HIS A 64 9.05 0.50 -1.79
N ARG A 65 10.05 1.35 -1.56
CA ARG A 65 11.46 0.95 -1.47
C ARG A 65 11.67 -0.07 -0.34
N LEU A 66 11.03 0.15 0.80
CA LEU A 66 11.12 -0.77 1.93
C LEU A 66 10.36 -2.09 1.69
N LEU A 67 9.22 -2.06 1.00
CA LEU A 67 8.53 -3.28 0.55
C LEU A 67 9.37 -4.09 -0.46
N TYR A 68 10.15 -3.42 -1.31
CA TYR A 68 11.12 -4.09 -2.17
C TYR A 68 12.21 -4.79 -1.33
N LEU A 69 12.83 -4.10 -0.38
CA LEU A 69 13.83 -4.68 0.53
C LEU A 69 13.26 -5.88 1.29
N ALA A 70 12.07 -5.76 1.85
CA ALA A 70 11.39 -6.84 2.56
C ALA A 70 11.19 -8.06 1.65
N GLY A 71 10.80 -7.84 0.39
CA GLY A 71 10.64 -8.91 -0.61
C GLY A 71 11.94 -9.64 -0.94
N GLN A 72 13.11 -8.98 -0.85
CA GLN A 72 14.42 -9.64 -0.99
C GLN A 72 14.72 -10.59 0.19
N GLN A 73 14.11 -10.34 1.35
CA GLN A 73 14.31 -11.15 2.56
C GLN A 73 13.20 -12.19 2.79
N GLY A 74 12.11 -12.13 2.02
CA GLY A 74 10.98 -13.07 2.10
C GLY A 74 9.66 -12.44 1.68
N LEU A 75 8.84 -13.16 0.92
CA LEU A 75 7.52 -12.67 0.49
C LEU A 75 6.52 -12.60 1.66
N ASP A 76 6.69 -13.44 2.66
CA ASP A 76 6.00 -13.35 3.95
C ASP A 76 6.35 -12.06 4.69
N LYS A 77 7.64 -11.68 4.75
CA LYS A 77 8.07 -10.39 5.33
C LYS A 77 7.53 -9.21 4.55
N GLN A 78 7.53 -9.27 3.22
CA GLN A 78 6.91 -8.24 2.37
C GLN A 78 5.42 -8.07 2.68
N HIS A 79 4.69 -9.18 2.76
CA HIS A 79 3.26 -9.14 3.07
C HIS A 79 3.00 -8.59 4.46
N ASN A 80 3.70 -9.09 5.48
CA ASN A 80 3.54 -8.63 6.85
C ASN A 80 3.87 -7.14 6.97
N LEU A 81 4.91 -6.65 6.28
CA LEU A 81 5.22 -5.22 6.23
C LEU A 81 4.08 -4.42 5.61
N ALA A 82 3.52 -4.87 4.49
CA ALA A 82 2.38 -4.19 3.86
C ALA A 82 1.19 -4.08 4.81
N GLU A 83 0.86 -5.15 5.55
CA GLU A 83 -0.20 -5.15 6.56
C GLU A 83 0.06 -4.12 7.68
N GLU A 84 1.29 -4.04 8.21
CA GLU A 84 1.66 -3.05 9.23
C GLU A 84 1.51 -1.61 8.71
N LEU A 85 1.93 -1.36 7.47
CA LEU A 85 1.77 -0.04 6.83
C LEU A 85 0.29 0.31 6.61
N PHE A 86 -0.53 -0.66 6.19
CA PHE A 86 -1.97 -0.45 6.05
C PHE A 86 -2.64 -0.16 7.39
N LEU A 87 -2.33 -0.93 8.44
CA LEU A 87 -2.85 -0.68 9.78
C LEU A 87 -2.42 0.70 10.28
N GLY A 88 -1.15 1.05 10.14
CA GLY A 88 -0.62 2.36 10.48
C GLY A 88 -1.39 3.49 9.82
N TYR A 89 -1.52 3.41 8.49
CA TYR A 89 -2.13 4.47 7.68
C TYR A 89 -3.65 4.57 7.85
N PHE A 90 -4.35 3.44 7.86
CA PHE A 90 -5.81 3.41 7.84
C PHE A 90 -6.46 3.39 9.22
N THR A 91 -5.75 2.97 10.28
CA THR A 91 -6.34 2.80 11.62
C THR A 91 -5.65 3.62 12.70
N GLN A 92 -4.36 3.95 12.54
CA GLN A 92 -3.56 4.59 13.60
C GLN A 92 -3.17 6.05 13.31
N GLY A 93 -3.51 6.59 12.14
CA GLY A 93 -3.15 7.96 11.75
C GLY A 93 -1.64 8.16 11.56
N LYS A 94 -0.88 7.08 11.33
CA LYS A 94 0.56 7.13 11.08
C LYS A 94 0.84 7.54 9.64
N TYR A 95 1.91 8.31 9.46
CA TYR A 95 2.38 8.70 8.14
C TYR A 95 3.34 7.66 7.58
N ILE A 96 2.95 7.00 6.48
CA ILE A 96 3.76 5.96 5.82
C ILE A 96 4.88 6.52 4.92
N GLY A 97 5.16 7.81 4.98
CA GLY A 97 6.40 8.41 4.47
C GLY A 97 7.41 8.74 5.57
N ASP A 98 7.07 8.53 6.85
CA ASP A 98 7.94 8.81 7.98
C ASP A 98 8.98 7.70 8.19
N LYS A 99 10.28 8.06 8.18
CA LYS A 99 11.37 7.09 8.28
C LYS A 99 11.32 6.31 9.60
N GLU A 100 11.05 6.96 10.72
CA GLU A 100 11.06 6.31 12.04
C GLU A 100 9.96 5.24 12.12
N PHE A 101 8.75 5.58 11.68
CA PHE A 101 7.64 4.64 11.62
C PHE A 101 7.90 3.48 10.64
N LEU A 102 8.51 3.75 9.48
CA LEU A 102 8.88 2.72 8.52
C LEU A 102 9.88 1.72 9.11
N VAL A 103 10.91 2.20 9.80
CA VAL A 103 11.90 1.34 10.49
C VAL A 103 11.25 0.55 11.62
N GLU A 104 10.32 1.16 12.37
CA GLU A 104 9.54 0.48 13.40
C GLU A 104 8.76 -0.71 12.82
N CYS A 105 8.04 -0.50 11.72
CA CYS A 105 7.28 -1.55 11.05
C CYS A 105 8.19 -2.66 10.52
N ALA A 106 9.29 -2.31 9.85
CA ALA A 106 10.27 -3.27 9.35
C ALA A 106 10.81 -4.17 10.47
N ARG A 107 11.23 -3.58 11.59
CA ARG A 107 11.73 -4.33 12.76
C ARG A 107 10.66 -5.28 13.32
N LYS A 108 9.40 -4.83 13.39
CA LYS A 108 8.29 -5.64 13.91
C LYS A 108 8.07 -6.92 13.09
N VAL A 109 8.29 -6.86 11.78
CA VAL A 109 8.12 -8.01 10.87
C VAL A 109 9.42 -8.74 10.53
N GLY A 110 10.52 -8.39 11.20
CA GLY A 110 11.83 -9.03 11.03
C GLY A 110 12.56 -8.67 9.73
N VAL A 111 12.29 -7.50 9.14
CA VAL A 111 13.07 -6.95 8.03
C VAL A 111 14.32 -6.26 8.59
N GLU A 112 15.49 -6.75 8.19
CA GLU A 112 16.79 -6.26 8.65
C GLU A 112 17.35 -5.16 7.73
N GLY A 113 18.19 -4.27 8.25
CA GLY A 113 18.88 -3.23 7.46
C GLY A 113 18.00 -2.08 6.97
N ALA A 114 16.77 -1.94 7.49
CA ALA A 114 15.81 -0.94 7.03
C ALA A 114 16.27 0.51 7.26
N ALA A 115 16.96 0.79 8.37
CA ALA A 115 17.41 2.13 8.70
C ALA A 115 18.51 2.59 7.72
N GLU A 116 19.53 1.75 7.53
CA GLU A 116 20.65 1.98 6.64
C GLU A 116 20.20 2.09 5.18
N PHE A 117 19.27 1.24 4.78
CA PHE A 117 18.70 1.26 3.43
C PHE A 117 17.90 2.54 3.14
N LEU A 118 17.19 3.07 4.12
CA LEU A 118 16.43 4.32 3.97
C LEU A 118 17.30 5.57 4.09
N ASP A 119 18.50 5.48 4.70
CA ASP A 119 19.45 6.60 4.78
C ASP A 119 20.06 6.98 3.43
N ASP A 120 20.29 6.00 2.55
CA ASP A 120 20.63 6.29 1.15
C ASP A 120 19.35 6.49 0.32
N PRO A 121 19.06 7.69 -0.21
CA PRO A 121 17.85 7.93 -1.00
C PRO A 121 17.81 7.16 -2.34
N ASN A 122 18.93 6.59 -2.80
CA ASN A 122 19.00 5.86 -4.07
C ASN A 122 18.75 4.36 -3.92
N SER A 123 18.94 3.80 -2.73
CA SER A 123 18.79 2.36 -2.48
C SER A 123 17.38 1.87 -2.84
N GLY A 124 17.27 0.89 -3.74
CA GLY A 124 15.97 0.36 -4.22
C GLY A 124 15.19 1.27 -5.17
N LEU A 125 15.70 2.46 -5.51
CA LEU A 125 14.97 3.43 -6.34
C LEU A 125 14.77 2.93 -7.78
N ASN A 126 15.83 2.37 -8.37
CA ASN A 126 15.78 1.86 -9.74
C ASN A 126 14.83 0.66 -9.84
N GLU A 127 14.89 -0.23 -8.86
CA GLU A 127 14.09 -1.44 -8.81
C GLU A 127 12.60 -1.12 -8.65
N VAL A 128 12.25 -0.16 -7.80
CA VAL A 128 10.87 0.33 -7.69
C VAL A 128 10.40 0.93 -9.02
N HIS A 129 11.23 1.71 -9.71
CA HIS A 129 10.88 2.26 -11.03
C HIS A 129 10.73 1.19 -12.11
N GLU A 130 11.57 0.15 -12.10
CA GLU A 130 11.47 -0.99 -13.01
C GLU A 130 10.20 -1.80 -12.74
N GLU A 131 9.86 -2.06 -11.48
CA GLU A 131 8.60 -2.73 -11.13
C GLU A 131 7.37 -1.91 -11.54
N LEU A 132 7.38 -0.59 -11.36
CA LEU A 132 6.31 0.29 -11.86
C LEU A 132 6.12 0.16 -13.37
N LYS A 133 7.22 0.21 -14.14
CA LYS A 133 7.16 0.07 -15.60
C LYS A 133 6.62 -1.30 -16.00
N LYS A 134 7.02 -2.35 -15.28
CA LYS A 134 6.66 -3.73 -15.61
C LYS A 134 5.22 -4.09 -15.23
N TYR A 135 4.80 -3.71 -14.03
CA TYR A 135 3.54 -4.19 -13.45
C TYR A 135 2.44 -3.13 -13.42
N SER A 136 2.79 -1.84 -13.47
CA SER A 136 1.83 -0.75 -13.23
C SER A 136 1.60 0.17 -14.43
N ALA A 137 2.37 0.02 -15.53
CA ALA A 137 2.30 0.93 -16.68
C ALA A 137 0.92 1.00 -17.35
N ASN A 138 0.14 -0.09 -17.31
CA ASN A 138 -1.20 -0.16 -17.91
C ASN A 138 -2.33 -0.12 -16.87
N ILE A 139 -2.00 0.12 -15.60
CA ILE A 139 -2.97 0.17 -14.51
C ILE A 139 -3.32 1.64 -14.25
N SER A 140 -4.61 1.94 -14.16
CA SER A 140 -5.12 3.30 -13.86
C SER A 140 -5.68 3.44 -12.44
N GLY A 141 -5.76 2.35 -11.68
CA GLY A 141 -6.28 2.35 -10.31
C GLY A 141 -5.95 1.07 -9.54
N VAL A 142 -5.95 1.20 -8.21
CA VAL A 142 -5.64 0.12 -7.27
C VAL A 142 -6.80 -0.09 -6.27
N PRO A 143 -6.96 -1.30 -5.70
CA PRO A 143 -6.12 -2.48 -5.91
C PRO A 143 -6.35 -3.15 -7.28
N HIS A 144 -5.30 -3.76 -7.82
CA HIS A 144 -5.33 -4.54 -9.05
C HIS A 144 -4.54 -5.83 -8.82
N PHE A 145 -5.09 -6.96 -9.25
CA PHE A 145 -4.55 -8.29 -8.98
C PHE A 145 -4.26 -9.00 -10.29
N VAL A 146 -3.08 -9.62 -10.38
CA VAL A 146 -2.70 -10.51 -11.48
C VAL A 146 -2.52 -11.92 -10.91
N LEU A 147 -3.38 -12.84 -11.33
CA LEU A 147 -3.37 -14.24 -10.90
C LEU A 147 -2.65 -15.09 -11.93
N ASN A 148 -1.63 -15.82 -11.48
CA ASN A 148 -0.79 -16.69 -12.32
C ASN A 148 -0.25 -16.01 -13.59
N GLY A 149 -0.04 -14.69 -13.54
CA GLY A 149 0.48 -13.90 -14.66
C GLY A 149 -0.47 -13.74 -15.86
N LYS A 150 -1.74 -14.16 -15.75
CA LYS A 150 -2.67 -14.22 -16.89
C LYS A 150 -4.04 -13.59 -16.62
N HIS A 151 -4.58 -13.78 -15.42
CA HIS A 151 -5.93 -13.32 -15.10
C HIS A 151 -5.85 -12.05 -14.28
N GLU A 152 -6.51 -11.00 -14.76
CA GLU A 152 -6.53 -9.70 -14.10
C GLU A 152 -7.85 -9.46 -13.39
N LEU A 153 -7.80 -8.84 -12.22
CA LEU A 153 -8.97 -8.40 -11.46
C LEU A 153 -8.72 -7.00 -10.90
N SER A 154 -9.61 -6.06 -11.22
CA SER A 154 -9.49 -4.66 -10.81
C SER A 154 -10.52 -4.30 -9.73
N GLY A 155 -10.09 -3.49 -8.76
CA GLY A 155 -10.90 -2.98 -7.66
C GLY A 155 -10.99 -3.92 -6.46
N GLY A 156 -11.44 -3.38 -5.33
CA GLY A 156 -11.79 -4.15 -4.13
C GLY A 156 -13.12 -4.87 -4.34
N GLN A 157 -13.04 -6.11 -4.83
CA GLN A 157 -14.21 -6.93 -5.17
C GLN A 157 -14.74 -7.70 -3.95
N PRO A 158 -15.99 -8.22 -3.99
CA PRO A 158 -16.47 -9.14 -2.96
C PRO A 158 -15.66 -10.45 -2.91
N PRO A 159 -15.56 -11.12 -1.74
CA PRO A 159 -14.82 -12.37 -1.59
C PRO A 159 -15.20 -13.47 -2.60
N GLU A 160 -16.47 -13.55 -3.00
CA GLU A 160 -16.99 -14.54 -3.95
C GLU A 160 -16.38 -14.35 -5.35
N VAL A 161 -16.09 -13.11 -5.73
CA VAL A 161 -15.43 -12.79 -7.00
C VAL A 161 -13.99 -13.27 -6.98
N TYR A 162 -13.27 -13.02 -5.87
CA TYR A 162 -11.91 -13.53 -5.70
C TYR A 162 -11.87 -15.06 -5.72
N LEU A 163 -12.78 -15.73 -5.00
CA LEU A 163 -12.86 -17.19 -4.98
C LEU A 163 -13.04 -17.76 -6.39
N ARG A 164 -13.95 -17.18 -7.17
CA ARG A 164 -14.16 -17.59 -8.57
C ARG A 164 -12.91 -17.34 -9.42
N ALA A 165 -12.26 -16.19 -9.26
CA ALA A 165 -11.05 -15.87 -10.00
C ALA A 165 -9.91 -16.85 -9.70
N PHE A 166 -9.74 -17.26 -8.43
CA PHE A 166 -8.76 -18.28 -8.04
C PHE A 166 -9.09 -19.65 -8.64
N GLN A 167 -10.36 -20.05 -8.66
CA GLN A 167 -10.78 -21.31 -9.28
C GLN A 167 -10.49 -21.33 -10.78
N VAL A 168 -10.74 -20.23 -11.48
CA VAL A 168 -10.43 -20.10 -12.92
C VAL A 168 -8.93 -20.16 -13.17
N ALA A 169 -8.13 -19.45 -12.36
CA ALA A 169 -6.69 -19.37 -12.54
C ALA A 169 -5.94 -20.67 -12.16
N ALA A 170 -6.57 -21.57 -11.40
CA ALA A 170 -6.00 -22.85 -11.00
C ALA A 170 -6.09 -23.94 -12.08
N ASN A 171 -6.90 -23.71 -13.12
CA ASN A 171 -7.04 -24.59 -14.28
C ASN A 171 -6.12 -24.17 -15.42
#